data_AF-A0A382IQT7-F1
#
_entry.id   AF-A0A382IQT7-F1
#
_cell.length_a   1.000
_cell.length_b   1.000
_cell.length_c   1.000
_cell.angle_alpha   90.00
_cell.angle_beta   90.00
_cell.angle_gamma   90.00
#
_symmetry.space_group_name_H-M   'P 1'
#
loop_
_entity.id
_entity.type
_entity.pdbx_description
1 polymer ?
#
loop_
_entity_poly.entity_id
_entity_poly.type
_entity_poly.pdbx_seq_one_letter_code
_entity_poly.pdbx_strand_id
1 'polypeptide(L)'
;MSYEVLNSKGERITIVYDGTLNKDTSLDIVGTNYSGYGPVIAKNFIKILENFASPTAPSSSIPGQLWYDTAAGAVKFYDTDSQLRSVWKKLGVVTTGSVDPNVNTEGYSSREGDFWLDTSESADGQLKIWAADPASGVLAWRNIGSPIGFKGKVAIEDIIDSDQIARRVIKFVVNNKVVSLISNETVDFTPAAAELDEDQSNMVNH
;
A
#
# COMPACT_ATOMS: atom_id res chain seq x y z
N MET A 1 45.99 8.84 -1.40
CA MET A 1 45.70 7.54 -0.79
C MET A 1 44.20 7.35 -0.72
N SER A 2 43.66 6.51 -1.60
CA SER A 2 42.21 6.25 -1.65
C SER A 2 41.68 5.59 -0.37
N TYR A 3 40.39 5.76 -0.09
CA TYR A 3 39.70 5.03 0.97
C TYR A 3 38.48 4.28 0.42
N GLU A 4 38.10 3.20 1.09
CA GLU A 4 36.93 2.41 0.75
C GLU A 4 35.70 2.90 1.51
N VAL A 5 34.55 2.87 0.84
CA VAL A 5 33.24 3.14 1.45
C VAL A 5 32.49 1.82 1.53
N LEU A 6 32.13 1.43 2.74
CA LEU A 6 31.37 0.21 3.01
C LEU A 6 29.92 0.55 3.37
N ASN A 7 28.99 -0.36 3.05
CA ASN A 7 27.63 -0.30 3.56
C ASN A 7 27.55 -0.84 5.00
N SER A 8 26.34 -0.82 5.58
CA SER A 8 26.08 -1.32 6.93
C SER A 8 26.33 -2.82 7.12
N LYS A 9 26.47 -3.59 6.03
CA LYS A 9 26.82 -5.02 6.05
C LYS A 9 28.33 -5.25 5.93
N GLY A 10 29.13 -4.20 5.79
CA GLY A 10 30.57 -4.27 5.54
C GLY A 10 30.95 -4.57 4.08
N GLU A 11 29.98 -4.53 3.15
CA GLU A 11 30.24 -4.73 1.73
C GLU A 11 30.72 -3.43 1.10
N ARG A 12 31.73 -3.49 0.23
CA ARG A 12 32.27 -2.31 -0.44
C ARG A 12 31.29 -1.77 -1.48
N ILE A 13 30.94 -0.49 -1.34
CA ILE A 13 30.14 0.25 -2.31
C ILE A 13 31.04 0.88 -3.37
N THR A 14 32.11 1.57 -2.95
CA THR A 14 33.04 2.23 -3.88
C THR A 14 34.39 2.51 -3.23
N ILE A 15 35.35 2.95 -4.05
CA ILE A 15 36.67 3.46 -3.66
C ILE A 15 36.74 4.93 -4.06
N VAL A 16 37.13 5.80 -3.13
CA VAL A 16 37.24 7.23 -3.36
C VAL A 16 38.71 7.62 -3.42
N TYR A 17 39.12 8.25 -4.52
CA TYR A 17 40.49 8.71 -4.73
C TYR A 17 40.70 10.14 -4.23
N ASP A 18 41.92 10.47 -3.81
CA ASP A 18 42.29 11.82 -3.35
C ASP A 18 42.01 12.89 -4.39
N GLY A 19 41.58 14.06 -3.93
CA GLY A 19 41.32 15.21 -4.77
C GLY A 19 40.15 15.02 -5.76
N THR A 20 39.41 13.91 -5.67
CA THR A 20 38.28 13.62 -6.56
C THR A 20 36.95 13.65 -5.82
N LEU A 21 35.87 13.72 -6.60
CA LEU A 21 34.50 13.60 -6.12
C LEU A 21 33.89 12.33 -6.72
N ASN A 22 33.53 11.36 -5.88
CA ASN A 22 32.91 10.12 -6.32
C ASN A 22 31.37 10.28 -6.38
N LYS A 23 30.75 9.71 -7.42
CA LYS A 23 29.30 9.80 -7.70
C LYS A 23 28.64 8.43 -7.95
N ASP A 24 29.25 7.38 -7.41
CA ASP A 24 28.74 6.01 -7.56
C ASP A 24 27.50 5.75 -6.70
N THR A 25 27.13 6.72 -5.86
CA THR A 25 25.88 6.73 -5.08
C THR A 25 25.10 8.02 -5.34
N SER A 26 23.88 8.13 -4.84
CA SER A 26 23.12 9.39 -4.88
C SER A 26 23.72 10.52 -4.03
N LEU A 27 24.67 10.21 -3.15
CA LEU A 27 25.48 11.18 -2.42
C LEU A 27 26.83 11.37 -3.12
N ASP A 28 27.29 12.61 -3.14
CA ASP A 28 28.58 12.96 -3.71
C ASP A 28 29.66 12.75 -2.63
N ILE A 29 30.50 11.73 -2.76
CA ILE A 29 31.47 11.34 -1.72
C ILE A 29 32.83 12.00 -1.99
N VAL A 30 33.30 12.79 -1.01
CA VAL A 30 34.50 13.63 -1.16
C VAL A 30 35.79 12.85 -0.90
N GLY A 31 36.74 12.92 -1.83
CA GLY A 31 38.08 12.37 -1.63
C GLY A 31 38.92 13.20 -0.66
N THR A 32 39.91 12.57 -0.03
CA THR A 32 40.90 13.28 0.79
C THR A 32 41.53 14.42 -0.01
N ASN A 33 41.68 15.61 0.58
CA ASN A 33 42.21 16.81 -0.08
C ASN A 33 41.36 17.38 -1.23
N TYR A 34 40.09 16.99 -1.37
CA TYR A 34 39.18 17.64 -2.32
C TYR A 34 38.89 19.10 -1.91
N SER A 35 39.24 20.05 -2.77
CA SER A 35 38.93 21.47 -2.54
C SER A 35 37.43 21.73 -2.72
N GLY A 36 36.83 22.53 -1.84
CA GLY A 36 35.38 22.80 -1.90
C GLY A 36 34.50 21.67 -1.34
N TYR A 37 35.03 20.82 -0.45
CA TYR A 37 34.26 19.76 0.21
C TYR A 37 33.08 20.27 1.05
N GLY A 38 33.18 21.47 1.64
CA GLY A 38 32.18 22.02 2.56
C GLY A 38 30.77 22.06 1.98
N PRO A 39 30.54 22.77 0.85
CA PRO A 39 29.24 22.79 0.18
C PRO A 39 28.71 21.40 -0.24
N VAL A 40 29.60 20.49 -0.64
CA VAL A 40 29.22 19.13 -1.04
C VAL A 40 28.65 18.35 0.15
N ILE A 41 29.35 18.36 1.28
CA ILE A 41 28.92 17.70 2.50
C ILE A 41 27.60 18.31 3.01
N ALA A 42 27.49 19.64 3.04
CA ALA A 42 26.26 20.32 3.45
C ALA A 42 25.07 19.91 2.55
N LYS A 43 25.27 19.87 1.23
CA LYS A 43 24.24 19.41 0.27
C LYS A 43 23.83 17.96 0.53
N ASN A 44 24.77 17.07 0.83
CA ASN A 44 24.46 15.69 1.17
C ASN A 44 23.60 15.57 2.44
N PHE A 45 23.87 16.37 3.47
CA PHE A 45 23.03 16.38 4.68
C PHE A 45 21.61 16.85 4.39
N ILE A 46 21.45 17.88 3.55
CA ILE A 46 20.12 18.34 3.12
C ILE A 46 19.41 17.25 2.31
N LYS A 47 20.08 16.62 1.32
CA LYS A 47 19.53 15.50 0.56
C LYS A 47 19.01 14.39 1.49
N ILE A 48 19.75 14.04 2.54
CA ILE A 48 19.33 13.00 3.50
C ILE A 48 18.11 13.49 4.31
N LEU A 49 18.14 14.71 4.83
CA LEU A 49 17.07 15.29 5.65
C LEU A 49 15.74 15.34 4.90
N GLU A 50 15.76 15.68 3.61
CA GLU A 50 14.57 15.77 2.76
C GLU A 50 14.24 14.45 2.05
N ASN A 51 14.95 13.35 2.35
CA ASN A 51 14.82 12.07 1.65
C ASN A 51 14.92 12.24 0.12
N PHE A 52 15.91 12.98 -0.37
CA PHE A 52 16.17 13.24 -1.79
C PHE A 52 14.97 13.82 -2.56
N ALA A 53 14.14 14.64 -1.90
CA ALA A 53 12.95 15.26 -2.45
C ALA A 53 13.17 15.86 -3.86
N SER A 54 12.50 15.27 -4.86
CA SER A 54 12.63 15.64 -6.27
C SER A 54 11.50 15.02 -7.09
N PRO A 55 11.07 15.63 -8.22
CA PRO A 55 10.13 14.98 -9.14
C PRO A 55 10.78 13.84 -9.94
N THR A 56 12.12 13.75 -9.92
CA THR A 56 12.88 12.69 -10.59
C THR A 56 13.63 11.83 -9.58
N ALA A 57 13.68 10.53 -9.85
CA ALA A 57 14.37 9.58 -8.99
C ALA A 57 15.88 9.91 -8.92
N PRO A 58 16.52 9.74 -7.75
CA PRO A 58 17.96 9.88 -7.61
C PRO A 58 18.74 8.97 -8.57
N SER A 59 19.83 9.45 -9.15
CA SER A 59 20.77 8.61 -9.90
C SER A 59 21.63 7.75 -8.97
N SER A 60 22.15 6.62 -9.48
CA SER A 60 23.05 5.72 -8.74
C SER A 60 22.48 5.32 -7.37
N SER A 61 21.20 4.95 -7.35
CA SER A 61 20.51 4.59 -6.11
C SER A 61 21.05 3.29 -5.53
N ILE A 62 21.14 3.22 -4.21
CA ILE A 62 21.55 2.00 -3.50
C ILE A 62 20.31 1.32 -2.87
N PRO A 63 20.29 -0.02 -2.78
CA PRO A 63 19.17 -0.74 -2.16
C PRO A 63 18.89 -0.23 -0.74
N GLY A 64 17.61 0.01 -0.42
CA GLY A 64 17.14 0.56 0.84
C GLY A 64 17.11 2.10 0.93
N GLN A 65 17.57 2.82 -0.11
CA GLN A 65 17.50 4.28 -0.15
C GLN A 65 16.04 4.77 -0.18
N LEU A 66 15.76 5.86 0.55
CA LEU A 66 14.47 6.55 0.51
C LEU A 66 14.50 7.71 -0.49
N TRP A 67 13.36 7.96 -1.13
CA TRP A 67 13.13 9.08 -2.03
C TRP A 67 11.72 9.64 -1.81
N TYR A 68 11.60 10.94 -1.56
CA TYR A 68 10.32 11.65 -1.63
C TYR A 68 10.06 12.13 -3.06
N ASP A 69 9.23 11.40 -3.79
CA ASP A 69 8.81 11.79 -5.13
C ASP A 69 7.82 12.95 -5.01
N THR A 70 8.25 14.17 -5.33
CA THR A 70 7.40 15.36 -5.18
C THR A 70 6.29 15.45 -6.22
N ALA A 71 6.43 14.78 -7.37
CA ALA A 71 5.39 14.70 -8.39
C ALA A 71 4.27 13.76 -7.93
N ALA A 72 4.63 12.59 -7.37
CA ALA A 72 3.69 11.65 -6.79
C ALA A 72 3.28 12.00 -5.35
N GLY A 73 4.00 12.92 -4.69
CA GLY A 73 3.94 13.28 -3.27
C GLY A 73 3.86 12.06 -2.34
N ALA A 74 4.78 11.12 -2.54
CA ALA A 74 4.87 9.91 -1.77
C ALA A 74 6.32 9.52 -1.52
N VAL A 75 6.59 8.94 -0.35
CA VAL A 75 7.89 8.32 -0.08
C VAL A 75 7.97 6.98 -0.79
N LYS A 76 9.06 6.77 -1.51
CA LYS A 76 9.42 5.52 -2.16
C LYS A 76 10.71 4.99 -1.56
N PHE A 77 10.90 3.68 -1.59
CA PHE A 77 12.19 3.05 -1.28
C PHE A 77 12.71 2.28 -2.48
N TYR A 78 14.03 2.27 -2.65
CA TYR A 78 14.68 1.55 -3.72
C TYR A 78 14.86 0.09 -3.32
N ASP A 79 14.11 -0.80 -3.97
CA ASP A 79 14.18 -2.24 -3.72
C ASP A 79 14.97 -2.93 -4.83
N THR A 80 15.70 -3.99 -4.47
CA THR A 80 16.42 -4.85 -5.40
C THR A 80 16.14 -6.30 -5.05
N ASP A 81 15.61 -7.06 -6.00
CA ASP A 81 15.30 -8.47 -5.80
C ASP A 81 16.55 -9.38 -5.93
N SER A 82 16.37 -10.67 -5.64
CA SER A 82 17.44 -11.67 -5.75
C SER A 82 17.95 -11.89 -7.18
N GLN A 83 17.25 -11.37 -8.19
CA GLN A 83 17.63 -11.41 -9.60
C GLN A 83 18.32 -10.11 -10.06
N LEU A 84 18.69 -9.23 -9.13
CA LEU A 84 19.33 -7.93 -9.38
C LEU A 84 18.46 -6.97 -10.20
N ARG A 85 17.13 -7.14 -10.16
CA ARG A 85 16.20 -6.16 -10.71
C ARG A 85 15.86 -5.15 -9.64
N SER A 86 15.94 -3.88 -9.99
CA SER A 86 15.70 -2.79 -9.03
C SER A 86 14.51 -1.93 -9.43
N VAL A 87 13.70 -1.54 -8.46
CA VAL A 87 12.51 -0.70 -8.66
C VAL A 87 12.26 0.20 -7.45
N TRP A 88 11.81 1.42 -7.71
CA TRP A 88 11.31 2.31 -6.67
C TRP A 88 9.88 1.91 -6.29
N LYS A 89 9.67 1.45 -5.06
CA LYS A 89 8.36 1.05 -4.54
C LYS A 89 7.79 2.14 -3.63
N LYS A 90 6.51 2.50 -3.83
CA LYS A 90 5.78 3.42 -2.93
C LYS A 90 5.61 2.76 -1.56
N LEU A 91 5.86 3.53 -0.49
CA LEU A 91 5.45 3.13 0.86
C LEU A 91 3.94 3.35 1.00
N GLY A 92 3.24 2.29 1.39
CA GLY A 92 1.81 2.38 1.70
C GLY A 92 1.59 3.18 2.98
N VAL A 93 0.60 4.06 2.97
CA VAL A 93 0.13 4.79 4.17
C VAL A 93 -1.28 4.28 4.48
N VAL A 94 -1.52 3.97 5.76
CA VAL A 94 -2.85 3.61 6.27
C VAL A 94 -3.26 4.67 7.27
N THR A 95 -4.34 5.38 6.99
CA THR A 95 -4.99 6.29 7.92
C THR A 95 -6.13 5.56 8.63
N THR A 96 -6.44 5.89 9.87
CA THR A 96 -7.56 5.30 10.61
C THR A 96 -8.46 6.41 11.14
N GLY A 97 -9.78 6.24 11.08
CA GLY A 97 -10.72 7.23 11.63
C GLY A 97 -12.13 7.10 11.07
N SER A 98 -13.07 7.82 11.68
CA SER A 98 -14.49 7.82 11.31
C SER A 98 -14.88 8.94 10.35
N VAL A 99 -13.93 9.79 9.95
CA VAL A 99 -14.14 10.90 9.02
C VAL A 99 -13.35 10.62 7.77
N ASP A 100 -13.98 10.79 6.61
CA ASP A 100 -13.32 10.64 5.31
C ASP A 100 -12.08 11.58 5.26
N PRO A 101 -10.86 11.04 5.02
CA PRO A 101 -9.66 11.85 4.97
C PRO A 101 -9.69 12.96 3.91
N ASN A 102 -10.48 12.83 2.84
CA ASN A 102 -10.63 13.85 1.79
C ASN A 102 -11.58 14.98 2.12
N VAL A 103 -12.44 14.82 3.14
CA VAL A 103 -13.30 15.91 3.63
C VAL A 103 -12.71 16.60 4.86
N ASN A 104 -11.61 16.06 5.41
CA ASN A 104 -10.93 16.68 6.54
C ASN A 104 -10.34 18.04 6.13
N THR A 105 -10.79 19.09 6.81
CA THR A 105 -10.37 20.49 6.66
C THR A 105 -8.90 20.74 7.00
N GLU A 106 -8.18 19.76 7.56
CA GLU A 106 -6.74 19.85 7.82
C GLU A 106 -5.86 19.64 6.57
N GLY A 107 -6.44 19.38 5.40
CA GLY A 107 -5.79 19.64 4.11
C GLY A 107 -5.01 18.47 3.49
N TYR A 108 -5.20 17.23 3.96
CA TYR A 108 -4.67 16.06 3.26
C TYR A 108 -5.62 15.61 2.15
N SER A 109 -5.19 15.73 0.89
CA SER A 109 -5.88 15.06 -0.22
C SER A 109 -5.28 13.67 -0.42
N SER A 110 -6.13 12.66 -0.37
CA SER A 110 -5.75 11.25 -0.55
C SER A 110 -5.25 11.02 -1.96
N ARG A 111 -4.25 10.15 -2.07
CA ARG A 111 -3.58 9.80 -3.32
C ARG A 111 -3.89 8.35 -3.66
N GLU A 112 -3.78 8.02 -4.95
CA GLU A 112 -4.08 6.67 -5.39
C GLU A 112 -3.20 5.63 -4.68
N GLY A 113 -3.84 4.57 -4.19
CA GLY A 113 -3.23 3.52 -3.39
C GLY A 113 -3.11 3.82 -1.89
N ASP A 114 -3.61 4.95 -1.41
CA ASP A 114 -3.69 5.20 0.03
C ASP A 114 -4.79 4.35 0.66
N PHE A 115 -4.57 3.94 1.90
CA PHE A 115 -5.50 3.10 2.66
C PHE A 115 -6.15 3.90 3.77
N TRP A 116 -7.41 3.61 4.05
CA TRP A 116 -8.15 4.16 5.16
C TRP A 116 -8.93 3.06 5.88
N LEU A 117 -8.65 2.84 7.16
CA LEU A 117 -9.52 2.05 8.02
C LEU A 117 -10.65 2.97 8.48
N ASP A 118 -11.78 2.86 7.80
CA ASP A 118 -12.99 3.60 8.12
C ASP A 118 -13.68 2.96 9.32
N THR A 119 -13.70 3.68 10.44
CA THR A 119 -14.32 3.22 11.69
C THR A 119 -15.74 3.78 11.88
N SER A 120 -16.32 4.43 10.86
CA SER A 120 -17.69 4.95 10.90
C SER A 120 -18.75 3.94 10.48
N GLU A 121 -18.37 2.94 9.69
CA GLU A 121 -19.28 2.01 9.01
C GLU A 121 -19.60 0.75 9.84
N SER A 122 -18.76 0.37 10.80
CA SER A 122 -18.99 -0.79 11.67
C SER A 122 -18.18 -0.70 12.98
N ALA A 123 -18.58 -1.48 14.00
CA ALA A 123 -17.83 -1.61 15.26
C ALA A 123 -16.40 -2.17 15.07
N ASP A 124 -16.14 -2.86 13.96
CA ASP A 124 -14.86 -3.52 13.64
C ASP A 124 -14.01 -2.74 12.62
N GLY A 125 -14.57 -1.71 11.99
CA GLY A 125 -13.94 -0.92 10.93
C GLY A 125 -13.86 -1.64 9.57
N GLN A 126 -13.89 -0.87 8.49
CA GLN A 126 -13.76 -1.36 7.12
C GLN A 126 -12.54 -0.74 6.45
N LEU A 127 -11.61 -1.57 5.96
CA LEU A 127 -10.48 -1.08 5.18
C LEU A 127 -10.94 -0.64 3.79
N LYS A 128 -10.58 0.58 3.41
CA LYS A 128 -10.84 1.23 2.12
C LYS A 128 -9.50 1.57 1.43
N ILE A 129 -9.48 1.56 0.10
CA ILE A 129 -8.40 2.04 -0.76
C ILE A 129 -8.90 3.22 -1.59
N TRP A 130 -8.06 4.24 -1.75
CA TRP A 130 -8.30 5.32 -2.71
C TRP A 130 -7.84 4.87 -4.09
N ALA A 131 -8.78 4.59 -5.00
CA ALA A 131 -8.46 4.01 -6.31
C ALA A 131 -9.35 4.55 -7.43
N ALA A 132 -8.79 4.61 -8.64
CA ALA A 132 -9.53 5.04 -9.81
C ALA A 132 -10.55 3.96 -10.23
N ASP A 133 -11.72 4.42 -10.66
CA ASP A 133 -12.68 3.56 -11.36
C ASP A 133 -12.09 3.07 -12.70
N PRO A 134 -12.07 1.77 -13.00
CA PRO A 134 -11.49 1.30 -14.26
C PRO A 134 -12.23 1.80 -15.51
N ALA A 135 -13.53 2.11 -15.41
CA ALA A 135 -14.34 2.56 -16.54
C ALA A 135 -14.35 4.08 -16.70
N SER A 136 -14.45 4.82 -15.60
CA SER A 136 -14.57 6.29 -15.60
C SER A 136 -13.30 7.04 -15.23
N GLY A 137 -12.29 6.38 -14.66
CA GLY A 137 -11.04 7.00 -14.19
C GLY A 137 -11.20 7.86 -12.92
N VAL A 138 -12.40 7.94 -12.36
CA VAL A 138 -12.69 8.79 -11.18
C VAL A 138 -12.15 8.14 -9.91
N LEU A 139 -11.38 8.90 -9.13
CA LEU A 139 -10.84 8.49 -7.84
C LEU A 139 -11.91 8.56 -6.74
N ALA A 140 -12.04 7.48 -5.94
CA ALA A 140 -12.92 7.41 -4.78
C ALA A 140 -12.43 6.38 -3.76
N TRP A 141 -12.89 6.48 -2.50
CA TRP A 141 -12.68 5.45 -1.48
C TRP A 141 -13.50 4.21 -1.80
N ARG A 142 -12.85 3.05 -1.76
CA ARG A 142 -13.45 1.76 -2.15
C ARG A 142 -13.07 0.69 -1.17
N ASN A 143 -14.01 -0.16 -0.77
CA ASN A 143 -13.75 -1.21 0.21
C ASN A 143 -12.73 -2.23 -0.33
N ILE A 144 -11.82 -2.67 0.53
CA ILE A 144 -10.93 -3.80 0.31
C ILE A 144 -11.56 -4.99 1.04
N GLY A 145 -11.99 -6.00 0.29
CA GLY A 145 -12.78 -7.12 0.81
C GLY A 145 -14.11 -7.35 0.10
N SER A 146 -14.50 -6.44 -0.80
CA SER A 146 -15.35 -6.73 -1.95
C SER A 146 -14.71 -6.00 -3.14
N PRO A 147 -14.38 -6.68 -4.25
CA PRO A 147 -13.67 -6.03 -5.34
C PRO A 147 -14.52 -4.91 -5.91
N ILE A 148 -13.94 -3.72 -5.85
CA ILE A 148 -14.28 -2.54 -6.63
C ILE A 148 -14.99 -2.90 -7.95
N GLY A 149 -16.29 -2.63 -8.04
CA GLY A 149 -17.02 -2.67 -9.31
C GLY A 149 -17.45 -4.03 -9.84
N PHE A 150 -17.27 -5.14 -9.11
CA PHE A 150 -17.92 -6.40 -9.48
C PHE A 150 -19.03 -6.79 -8.52
N LYS A 151 -20.12 -7.14 -9.16
CA LYS A 151 -21.36 -7.68 -8.64
C LYS A 151 -21.20 -8.98 -7.85
N GLY A 152 -19.99 -9.46 -7.55
CA GLY A 152 -19.79 -10.72 -6.83
C GLY A 152 -18.75 -10.67 -5.71
N LYS A 153 -19.04 -11.43 -4.65
CA LYS A 153 -18.31 -11.45 -3.36
C LYS A 153 -18.26 -12.89 -2.86
N VAL A 154 -17.16 -13.26 -2.21
CA VAL A 154 -17.08 -14.49 -1.39
C VAL A 154 -16.95 -14.06 0.07
N ALA A 155 -17.91 -14.43 0.90
CA ALA A 155 -17.97 -14.08 2.31
C ALA A 155 -17.87 -15.35 3.17
N ILE A 156 -17.36 -15.19 4.39
CA ILE A 156 -17.41 -16.22 5.42
C ILE A 156 -18.15 -15.60 6.61
N GLU A 157 -19.34 -16.10 6.90
CA GLU A 157 -20.22 -15.54 7.94
C GLU A 157 -21.04 -16.64 8.61
N ASP A 158 -21.62 -16.31 9.77
CA ASP A 158 -22.55 -17.19 10.47
C ASP A 158 -23.98 -16.87 10.01
N ILE A 159 -24.67 -17.85 9.43
CA ILE A 159 -26.07 -17.75 8.97
C ILE A 159 -26.93 -18.67 9.82
N ILE A 160 -28.11 -18.20 10.24
CA ILE A 160 -29.04 -19.01 11.02
C ILE A 160 -29.72 -20.01 10.08
N ASP A 161 -29.65 -21.30 10.42
CA ASP A 161 -30.35 -22.36 9.69
C ASP A 161 -31.83 -22.48 10.09
N SER A 162 -32.59 -23.30 9.35
CA SER A 162 -34.00 -23.57 9.64
C SER A 162 -34.27 -24.12 11.05
N ASP A 163 -33.26 -24.72 11.69
CA ASP A 163 -33.33 -25.26 13.06
C ASP A 163 -32.94 -24.23 14.14
N GLN A 164 -32.75 -22.96 13.74
CA GLN A 164 -32.36 -21.84 14.60
C GLN A 164 -30.93 -21.95 15.17
N ILE A 165 -30.03 -22.61 14.44
CA ILE A 165 -28.62 -22.74 14.81
C ILE A 165 -27.77 -21.89 13.86
N ALA A 166 -26.85 -21.09 14.41
CA ALA A 166 -25.89 -20.33 13.63
C ALA A 166 -24.82 -21.26 13.05
N ARG A 167 -24.70 -21.28 11.71
CA ARG A 167 -23.73 -22.11 10.98
C ARG A 167 -22.74 -21.23 10.23
N ARG A 168 -21.45 -21.55 10.37
CA ARG A 168 -20.38 -20.89 9.61
C ARG A 168 -20.41 -21.38 8.16
N VAL A 169 -20.70 -20.49 7.22
CA VAL A 169 -20.82 -20.83 5.80
C VAL A 169 -19.90 -19.99 4.91
N ILE A 170 -19.56 -20.53 3.75
CA ILE A 170 -18.96 -19.79 2.65
C ILE A 170 -20.09 -19.35 1.72
N LYS A 171 -20.23 -18.04 1.53
CA LYS A 171 -21.27 -17.42 0.72
C LYS A 171 -20.70 -16.89 -0.58
N PHE A 172 -21.24 -17.33 -1.72
CA PHE A 172 -20.94 -16.78 -3.04
C PHE A 172 -22.05 -15.85 -3.48
N VAL A 173 -21.72 -14.60 -3.79
CA VAL A 173 -22.64 -13.58 -4.28
C VAL A 173 -22.28 -13.26 -5.74
N VAL A 174 -23.27 -13.12 -6.61
CA VAL A 174 -23.16 -12.61 -7.99
C VAL A 174 -24.39 -11.76 -8.30
N ASN A 175 -24.19 -10.57 -8.86
CA ASN A 175 -25.21 -9.54 -9.08
C ASN A 175 -26.03 -9.16 -7.85
N ASN A 176 -25.37 -9.04 -6.68
CA ASN A 176 -25.99 -8.81 -5.37
C ASN A 176 -27.01 -9.89 -4.98
N LYS A 177 -26.84 -11.09 -5.54
CA LYS A 177 -27.62 -12.27 -5.16
C LYS A 177 -26.70 -13.37 -4.67
N VAL A 178 -27.05 -14.03 -3.59
CA VAL A 178 -26.42 -15.29 -3.20
C VAL A 178 -26.70 -16.30 -4.29
N VAL A 179 -25.63 -16.86 -4.87
CA VAL A 179 -25.72 -17.92 -5.88
C VAL A 179 -25.29 -19.28 -5.36
N SER A 180 -24.64 -19.34 -4.19
CA SER A 180 -24.31 -20.60 -3.53
C SER A 180 -23.92 -20.37 -2.07
N LEU A 181 -24.30 -21.32 -1.22
CA LEU A 181 -23.91 -21.41 0.18
C LEU A 181 -23.27 -22.77 0.41
N ILE A 182 -22.03 -22.78 0.88
CA ILE A 182 -21.31 -24.01 1.23
C ILE A 182 -21.19 -24.06 2.75
N SER A 183 -21.72 -25.13 3.33
CA SER A 183 -21.52 -25.48 4.75
C SER A 183 -20.79 -26.81 4.87
N ASN A 184 -20.23 -27.09 6.05
CA ASN A 184 -19.65 -28.39 6.39
C ASN A 184 -20.66 -29.33 7.07
N GLU A 185 -21.94 -28.98 7.07
CA GLU A 185 -22.98 -29.78 7.69
C GLU A 185 -23.21 -31.09 6.92
N THR A 186 -23.58 -32.14 7.64
CA THR A 186 -23.84 -33.46 7.05
C THR A 186 -25.23 -33.59 6.41
N VAL A 187 -26.07 -32.58 6.60
CA VAL A 187 -27.43 -32.45 6.02
C VAL A 187 -27.48 -31.19 5.15
N ASP A 188 -28.40 -31.16 4.18
CA ASP A 188 -28.57 -30.01 3.28
C ASP A 188 -28.84 -28.74 4.10
N PHE A 189 -27.92 -27.79 4.06
CA PHE A 189 -28.05 -26.52 4.75
C PHE A 189 -29.22 -25.72 4.15
N THR A 190 -30.13 -25.23 4.99
CA THR A 190 -31.23 -24.38 4.57
C THR A 190 -31.25 -23.14 5.46
N PRO A 191 -31.05 -21.93 4.90
CA PRO A 191 -31.18 -20.68 5.66
C PRO A 191 -32.55 -20.56 6.31
N ALA A 192 -32.61 -19.95 7.49
CA ALA A 192 -33.88 -19.57 8.11
C ALA A 192 -34.65 -18.61 7.21
N ALA A 193 -35.98 -18.68 7.23
CA ALA A 193 -36.83 -17.82 6.40
C ALA A 193 -36.72 -16.31 6.72
N ALA A 194 -36.11 -15.96 7.86
CA ALA A 194 -35.83 -14.59 8.26
C ALA A 194 -34.49 -14.05 7.71
N GLU A 195 -33.62 -14.92 7.18
CA GLU A 195 -32.36 -14.53 6.56
C GLU A 195 -32.62 -13.94 5.17
N LEU A 196 -32.05 -12.76 4.93
CA LEU A 196 -32.24 -12.01 3.69
C LEU A 196 -30.92 -11.95 2.91
N ASP A 197 -31.03 -11.99 1.59
CA ASP A 197 -29.95 -11.71 0.66
C ASP A 197 -29.57 -10.21 0.68
N GLU A 198 -28.45 -9.87 0.06
CA GLU A 198 -27.98 -8.49 -0.09
C GLU A 198 -28.98 -7.62 -0.91
N ASP A 199 -29.86 -8.23 -1.70
CA ASP A 199 -30.98 -7.57 -2.40
C ASP A 199 -32.29 -7.50 -1.59
N GLN A 200 -32.28 -7.90 -0.31
CA GLN A 200 -33.43 -7.95 0.60
C GLN A 200 -34.50 -8.99 0.24
N SER A 201 -34.23 -9.90 -0.69
CA SER A 201 -35.08 -11.07 -0.91
C SER A 201 -34.74 -12.21 0.07
N ASN A 202 -35.63 -13.20 0.20
CA ASN A 202 -35.37 -14.35 1.07
C ASN A 202 -34.15 -15.12 0.57
N MET A 203 -33.24 -15.44 1.49
CA MET A 203 -32.06 -16.23 1.15
C MET A 203 -32.44 -17.69 0.87
N VAL A 204 -31.91 -18.24 -0.23
CA VAL A 204 -32.16 -19.63 -0.64
C VAL A 204 -30.81 -20.32 -0.84
N ASN A 205 -30.71 -21.58 -0.39
CA ASN A 205 -29.57 -22.41 -0.73
C ASN A 205 -29.71 -22.90 -2.18
N HIS A 206 -28.67 -22.71 -2.99
CA HIS A 206 -28.61 -23.01 -4.42
C HIS A 206 -27.67 -24.18 -4.70
#